data_AF-A0AAD6URQ2-F1
#
_entry.id   AF-A0AAD6URQ2-F1
#
_cell.length_a   1.000
_cell.length_b   1.000
_cell.length_c   1.000
_cell.angle_alpha   90.00
_cell.angle_beta   90.00
_cell.angle_gamma   90.00
#
_symmetry.space_group_name_H-M   'P 1'
#
loop_
_entity.id
_entity.type
_entity.pdbx_description
1 polymer ?
#
loop_
_entity_poly.entity_id
_entity_poly.type
_entity_poly.pdbx_seq_one_letter_code
_entity_poly.pdbx_strand_id
1 'polypeptide(L)'
;KTVMIMSIILQSVSEHCNRIQAILGIFFHSVSVPEKVVETLAHAGLSISLTSIHRSVTSLSIKSAQLLKSLVRTLTAAFAYDNIDYKFSTSQPTVEHTSSFVSATTATAMPLFDVNSNNISSLKCADDLWDKDPLNPSPNAAPMATPPEADLFFEFHLEDTDGRRARDEKLSPRLKRLAWHVCEILLRYGAPDSTEFKALLKELGTGPSPVELIPLHKTTQVPARAMKIKQSTTDGNIQVVDQLHIQGGIGEPDEKSFRAGEDTDMTGWVLIFHGDLLTKERLDSVRASRAIEHSQKARFQHIIFVPGLFHYKMACADAL
;
A
#
# COMPACT_ATOMS: atom_id res chain seq x y z
N LYS A 1 3.13 -37.70 -7.22
CA LYS A 1 3.33 -38.98 -6.48
C LYS A 1 4.81 -39.22 -6.18
N THR A 2 5.67 -39.34 -7.20
CA THR A 2 7.12 -39.56 -7.04
C THR A 2 7.81 -38.54 -6.12
N VAL A 3 7.53 -37.24 -6.30
CA VAL A 3 8.10 -36.15 -5.49
C VAL A 3 7.75 -36.28 -4.00
N MET A 4 6.51 -36.67 -3.67
CA MET A 4 6.10 -36.86 -2.27
C MET A 4 6.81 -38.05 -1.62
N ILE A 5 6.91 -39.17 -2.33
CA ILE A 5 7.60 -40.37 -1.84
C ILE A 5 9.08 -40.06 -1.59
N MET A 6 9.74 -39.39 -2.54
CA MET A 6 11.12 -38.93 -2.37
C MET A 6 11.25 -37.99 -1.16
N SER A 7 10.32 -37.06 -0.96
CA SER A 7 10.33 -36.16 0.20
C SER A 7 10.19 -36.88 1.54
N ILE A 8 9.35 -37.92 1.61
CA ILE A 8 9.19 -38.74 2.83
C ILE A 8 10.49 -39.48 3.12
N ILE A 9 11.08 -40.12 2.10
CA ILE A 9 12.34 -40.86 2.25
C ILE A 9 13.46 -39.90 2.68
N LEU A 10 13.60 -38.76 2.02
CA LEU A 10 14.62 -37.76 2.37
C LEU A 10 14.46 -37.21 3.79
N GLN A 11 13.22 -36.96 4.23
CA GLN A 11 12.95 -36.53 5.60
C GLN A 11 13.32 -37.62 6.62
N SER A 12 13.08 -38.90 6.29
CA SER A 12 13.44 -40.02 7.17
C SER A 12 14.96 -40.18 7.34
N VAL A 13 15.74 -39.70 6.36
CA VAL A 13 17.21 -39.69 6.39
C VAL A 13 17.76 -38.43 7.06
N SER A 14 17.09 -37.28 6.90
CA SER A 14 17.48 -36.00 7.51
C SER A 14 16.26 -35.14 7.84
N GLU A 15 16.15 -34.74 9.10
CA GLU A 15 15.08 -33.85 9.58
C GLU A 15 15.13 -32.45 8.94
N HIS A 16 16.26 -32.07 8.34
CA HIS A 16 16.43 -30.82 7.59
C HIS A 16 15.83 -30.88 6.17
N CYS A 17 15.57 -32.08 5.65
CA CYS A 17 15.00 -32.29 4.32
C CYS A 17 13.46 -32.34 4.35
N ASN A 18 12.84 -31.32 4.94
CA ASN A 18 11.40 -31.31 5.25
C ASN A 18 10.60 -30.21 4.52
N ARG A 19 11.16 -29.60 3.45
CA ARG A 19 10.59 -28.41 2.80
C ARG A 19 9.14 -28.61 2.36
N ILE A 20 8.81 -29.75 1.74
CA ILE A 20 7.44 -30.01 1.27
C ILE A 20 6.51 -30.23 2.46
N GLN A 21 6.95 -30.98 3.47
CA GLN A 21 6.20 -31.21 4.71
C GLN A 21 5.96 -29.92 5.49
N ALA A 22 6.91 -28.98 5.47
CA ALA A 22 6.76 -27.66 6.08
C ALA A 22 5.71 -26.81 5.33
N ILE A 23 5.75 -26.80 3.99
CA ILE A 23 4.74 -26.13 3.16
C ILE A 23 3.35 -26.71 3.43
N LEU A 24 3.23 -28.05 3.43
CA LEU A 24 1.97 -28.73 3.71
C LEU A 24 1.48 -28.47 5.13
N GLY A 25 2.37 -28.51 6.14
CA GLY A 25 2.01 -28.22 7.53
C GLY A 25 1.47 -26.80 7.72
N ILE A 26 2.14 -25.80 7.14
CA ILE A 26 1.67 -24.41 7.18
C ILE A 26 0.34 -24.26 6.42
N PHE A 27 0.19 -24.94 5.28
CA PHE A 27 -1.06 -24.95 4.52
C PHE A 27 -2.21 -25.56 5.33
N PHE A 28 -2.01 -26.73 5.95
CA PHE A 28 -3.00 -27.38 6.81
C PHE A 28 -3.42 -26.49 7.97
N HIS A 29 -2.47 -25.78 8.57
CA HIS A 29 -2.79 -24.79 9.59
C HIS A 29 -3.64 -23.63 9.05
N SER A 30 -3.32 -23.12 7.85
CA SER A 30 -4.04 -22.00 7.24
C SER A 30 -5.50 -22.32 6.86
N VAL A 31 -5.80 -23.60 6.61
CA VAL A 31 -7.16 -24.07 6.29
C VAL A 31 -7.86 -24.73 7.49
N SER A 32 -7.32 -24.52 8.70
CA SER A 32 -7.90 -25.01 9.96
C SER A 32 -8.11 -26.53 10.01
N VAL A 33 -7.18 -27.32 9.48
CA VAL A 33 -7.21 -28.79 9.59
C VAL A 33 -7.15 -29.18 11.08
N PRO A 34 -8.02 -30.10 11.56
CA PRO A 34 -7.99 -30.53 12.96
C PRO A 34 -6.62 -31.07 13.39
N GLU A 35 -6.18 -30.71 14.60
CA GLU A 35 -4.85 -31.07 15.11
C GLU A 35 -4.56 -32.57 15.03
N LYS A 36 -5.54 -33.43 15.36
CA LYS A 36 -5.43 -34.89 15.23
C LYS A 36 -5.10 -35.37 13.81
N VAL A 37 -5.64 -34.68 12.81
CA VAL A 37 -5.37 -34.98 11.39
C VAL A 37 -3.95 -34.54 11.04
N VAL A 38 -3.54 -33.36 11.48
CA VAL A 38 -2.16 -32.86 11.28
C VAL A 38 -1.14 -33.79 11.94
N GLU A 39 -1.41 -34.26 13.17
CA GLU A 39 -0.57 -35.23 13.86
C GLU A 39 -0.47 -36.56 13.09
N THR A 40 -1.60 -37.08 12.61
CA THR A 40 -1.63 -38.31 11.79
C THR A 40 -0.80 -38.14 10.51
N LEU A 41 -0.92 -37.00 9.83
CA LEU A 41 -0.14 -36.68 8.63
C LEU A 41 1.35 -36.46 8.93
N ALA A 42 1.67 -35.91 10.09
CA ALA A 42 3.05 -35.77 10.54
C ALA A 42 3.69 -37.14 10.80
N HIS A 43 2.98 -38.06 11.45
CA HIS A 43 3.42 -39.44 11.64
C HIS A 43 3.56 -40.20 10.32
N ALA A 44 2.76 -39.89 9.31
CA ALA A 44 2.87 -40.45 7.97
C ALA A 44 4.01 -39.83 7.11
N GLY A 45 4.77 -38.86 7.64
CA GLY A 45 5.83 -38.16 6.92
C GLY A 45 5.34 -37.15 5.86
N LEU A 46 4.05 -36.82 5.87
CA LEU A 46 3.41 -35.91 4.92
C LEU A 46 3.38 -34.46 5.42
N SER A 47 3.57 -34.25 6.73
CA SER A 47 3.59 -32.94 7.38
C SER A 47 4.71 -32.86 8.41
N ILE A 48 5.06 -31.65 8.81
CA ILE A 48 5.82 -31.40 10.04
C ILE A 48 4.89 -31.49 11.26
N SER A 49 5.45 -31.61 12.46
CA SER A 49 4.69 -31.63 13.71
C SER A 49 3.92 -30.33 13.95
N LEU A 50 2.83 -30.39 14.71
CA LEU A 50 2.06 -29.22 15.13
C LEU A 50 2.94 -28.17 15.83
N THR A 51 3.85 -28.62 16.69
CA THR A 51 4.83 -27.75 17.36
C THR A 51 5.74 -27.02 16.38
N SER A 52 6.17 -27.69 15.31
CA SER A 52 7.02 -27.10 14.27
C SER A 52 6.24 -26.10 13.42
N ILE A 53 4.96 -26.35 13.17
CA ILE A 53 4.04 -25.41 12.51
C ILE A 53 3.93 -24.13 13.33
N HIS A 54 3.59 -24.21 14.62
CA HIS A 54 3.46 -23.02 15.46
C HIS A 54 4.76 -22.22 15.57
N ARG A 55 5.91 -22.90 15.70
CA ARG A 55 7.22 -22.24 15.66
C ARG A 55 7.47 -21.54 14.32
N SER A 56 7.10 -22.17 13.20
CA SER A 56 7.27 -21.59 11.87
C SER A 56 6.40 -20.34 11.69
N VAL A 57 5.13 -20.40 12.09
CA VAL A 57 4.20 -19.25 12.04
C VAL A 57 4.71 -18.11 12.93
N THR A 58 5.15 -18.42 14.15
CA THR A 58 5.72 -17.42 15.08
C THR A 58 6.98 -16.79 14.49
N SER A 59 7.89 -17.59 13.94
CA SER A 59 9.12 -17.12 13.32
C SER A 59 8.85 -16.25 12.09
N LEU A 60 7.87 -16.61 11.24
CA LEU A 60 7.45 -15.81 10.10
C LEU A 60 6.88 -14.47 10.55
N SER A 61 6.06 -14.46 11.60
CA SER A 61 5.50 -13.23 12.17
C SER A 61 6.59 -12.29 12.72
N ILE A 62 7.54 -12.81 13.49
CA ILE A 62 8.68 -12.04 14.01
C ILE A 62 9.51 -11.47 12.86
N LYS A 63 9.83 -12.30 11.86
CA LYS A 63 10.62 -11.86 10.70
C LYS A 63 9.89 -10.79 9.89
N SER A 64 8.58 -10.91 9.71
CA SER A 64 7.76 -9.89 9.04
C SER A 64 7.78 -8.56 9.80
N ALA A 65 7.65 -8.60 11.13
CA ALA A 65 7.73 -7.40 11.96
C ALA A 65 9.12 -6.73 11.89
N GLN A 66 10.19 -7.52 11.88
CA GLN A 66 11.56 -7.01 11.70
C GLN A 66 11.77 -6.38 10.33
N LEU A 67 11.26 -7.00 9.26
CA LEU A 67 11.33 -6.45 7.91
C LEU A 67 10.57 -5.13 7.83
N LEU A 68 9.36 -5.07 8.39
CA LEU A 68 8.55 -3.85 8.43
C LEU A 68 9.30 -2.74 9.17
N LYS A 69 9.79 -3.04 10.38
CA LYS A 69 10.57 -2.09 11.18
C LYS A 69 11.81 -1.61 10.43
N SER A 70 12.54 -2.51 9.76
CA SER A 70 13.73 -2.13 8.98
C SER A 70 13.40 -1.23 7.78
N LEU A 71 12.26 -1.47 7.13
CA LEU A 71 11.79 -0.69 5.99
C LEU A 71 11.29 0.69 6.42
N VAL A 72 10.42 0.75 7.44
CA VAL A 72 9.79 2.02 7.84
C VAL A 72 10.80 2.96 8.52
N ARG A 73 11.78 2.41 9.26
CA ARG A 73 12.86 3.21 9.87
C ARG A 73 13.73 3.96 8.87
N THR A 74 13.68 3.64 7.57
CA THR A 74 14.37 4.47 6.56
C THR A 74 13.65 5.79 6.31
N LEU A 75 12.39 5.94 6.75
CA LEU A 75 11.50 7.08 6.45
C LEU A 75 11.26 7.28 4.94
N THR A 76 11.53 6.25 4.14
CA THR A 76 11.33 6.23 2.68
C THR A 76 10.31 5.16 2.28
N ALA A 77 9.32 4.93 3.14
CA ALA A 77 8.25 3.96 2.91
C ALA A 77 6.90 4.67 2.87
N ALA A 78 6.04 4.24 1.95
CA ALA A 78 4.63 4.59 1.93
C ALA A 78 3.82 3.52 2.66
N PHE A 79 2.78 3.92 3.36
CA PHE A 79 1.78 3.02 3.92
C PHE A 79 0.56 2.97 3.03
N ALA A 80 -0.02 1.79 2.88
CA ALA A 80 -1.39 1.65 2.40
C ALA A 80 -2.17 0.84 3.42
N TYR A 81 -3.34 1.30 3.82
CA TYR A 81 -4.19 0.59 4.77
C TYR A 81 -5.65 0.66 4.39
N ASP A 82 -6.39 -0.39 4.74
CA ASP A 82 -7.82 -0.53 4.46
C ASP A 82 -8.47 -1.50 5.46
N ASN A 83 -9.80 -1.47 5.52
CA ASN A 83 -10.62 -2.31 6.36
C ASN A 83 -10.62 -3.77 5.90
N ILE A 84 -10.70 -4.65 6.88
CA ILE A 84 -10.97 -6.07 6.67
C ILE A 84 -12.13 -6.48 7.59
N ASP A 85 -13.21 -6.93 6.96
CA ASP A 85 -14.42 -7.35 7.65
C ASP A 85 -14.64 -8.85 7.44
N TYR A 86 -14.52 -9.61 8.52
CA TYR A 86 -14.78 -11.05 8.52
C TYR A 86 -16.10 -11.36 9.21
N LYS A 87 -16.98 -12.04 8.48
CA LYS A 87 -18.18 -12.66 9.05
C LYS A 87 -17.91 -14.13 9.35
N PHE A 88 -17.76 -14.47 10.63
CA PHE A 88 -17.71 -15.85 11.08
C PHE A 88 -19.14 -16.40 11.17
N SER A 89 -19.60 -17.01 10.08
CA SER A 89 -20.92 -17.61 10.01
C SER A 89 -20.95 -18.98 10.72
N THR A 90 -21.93 -19.16 11.60
CA THR A 90 -22.28 -20.45 12.19
C THR A 90 -23.44 -21.06 11.40
N SER A 91 -23.34 -22.34 11.00
CA SER A 91 -24.41 -23.02 10.24
C SER A 91 -25.74 -23.07 11.01
N GLN A 92 -25.69 -23.18 12.33
CA GLN A 92 -26.84 -23.07 13.23
C GLN A 92 -26.40 -22.27 14.46
N PRO A 93 -26.79 -20.99 14.57
CA PRO A 93 -26.49 -20.19 15.76
C PRO A 93 -27.17 -20.82 16.98
N THR A 94 -26.41 -21.08 18.02
CA THR A 94 -26.95 -21.45 19.34
C THR A 94 -26.84 -20.25 20.29
N VAL A 95 -27.51 -20.30 21.45
CA VAL A 95 -27.40 -19.24 22.48
C VAL A 95 -25.94 -19.02 22.90
N GLU A 96 -25.14 -20.08 22.91
CA GLU A 96 -23.72 -20.06 23.30
C GLU A 96 -22.78 -19.77 22.10
N HIS A 97 -23.24 -19.98 20.87
CA HIS A 97 -22.39 -19.89 19.68
C HIS A 97 -23.13 -19.17 18.55
N THR A 98 -23.09 -17.84 18.60
CA THR A 98 -23.71 -16.97 17.58
C THR A 98 -22.71 -16.59 16.50
N SER A 99 -23.21 -16.18 15.33
CA SER A 99 -22.36 -15.63 14.28
C SER A 99 -21.69 -14.35 14.77
N SER A 100 -20.38 -14.23 14.57
CA SER A 100 -19.63 -13.02 14.95
C SER A 100 -19.15 -12.26 13.72
N PHE A 101 -19.09 -10.94 13.86
CA PHE A 101 -18.52 -10.04 12.86
C PHE A 101 -17.29 -9.37 13.46
N VAL A 102 -16.15 -9.54 12.80
CA VAL A 102 -14.89 -8.92 13.21
C VAL A 102 -14.51 -7.89 12.16
N SER A 103 -14.53 -6.63 12.59
CA SER A 103 -14.01 -5.50 11.82
C SER A 103 -12.60 -5.20 12.32
N ALA A 104 -11.65 -5.15 11.39
CA ALA A 104 -10.24 -4.90 11.63
C ALA A 104 -9.66 -4.06 10.49
N THR A 105 -8.40 -3.64 10.63
CA THR A 105 -7.66 -2.91 9.60
C THR A 105 -6.40 -3.67 9.27
N THR A 106 -6.10 -3.77 7.98
CA THR A 106 -4.82 -4.30 7.49
C THR A 106 -4.04 -3.19 6.82
N ALA A 107 -2.72 -3.31 6.82
CA ALA A 107 -1.86 -2.36 6.15
C ALA A 107 -0.65 -3.04 5.56
N THR A 108 0.01 -2.34 4.65
CA THR A 108 1.28 -2.74 4.07
C THR A 108 2.18 -1.52 3.92
N ALA A 109 3.48 -1.73 4.08
CA ALA A 109 4.50 -0.74 3.78
C ALA A 109 5.18 -1.07 2.45
N MET A 110 5.44 -0.04 1.66
CA MET A 110 6.04 -0.14 0.33
C MET A 110 7.20 0.85 0.25
N PRO A 111 8.42 0.43 -0.11
CA PRO A 111 9.50 1.36 -0.33
C PRO A 111 9.14 2.32 -1.47
N LEU A 112 9.43 3.60 -1.28
CA LEU A 112 9.31 4.60 -2.33
C LEU A 112 10.31 4.29 -3.44
N PHE A 113 9.85 4.35 -4.68
CA PHE A 113 10.69 4.08 -5.84
C PHE A 113 11.69 5.21 -6.08
N ASP A 114 12.95 4.85 -6.36
CA ASP A 114 14.03 5.77 -6.72
C ASP A 114 14.37 6.86 -5.69
N VAL A 115 14.10 6.61 -4.40
CA VAL A 115 14.57 7.48 -3.32
C VAL A 115 16.02 7.14 -2.98
N ASN A 116 16.90 8.14 -3.07
CA ASN A 116 18.35 8.04 -2.89
C ASN A 116 18.91 9.29 -2.18
N SER A 117 20.22 9.32 -1.93
CA SER A 117 20.87 10.41 -1.18
C SER A 117 20.66 11.80 -1.77
N ASN A 118 20.35 11.91 -3.06
CA ASN A 118 20.20 13.20 -3.75
C ASN A 118 18.79 13.77 -3.61
N ASN A 119 17.78 12.95 -3.32
CA ASN A 119 16.37 13.39 -3.26
C ASN A 119 15.68 13.08 -1.92
N ILE A 120 16.30 12.30 -1.03
CA ILE A 120 15.73 11.95 0.27
C ILE A 120 15.42 13.17 1.15
N SER A 121 16.21 14.24 1.02
CA SER A 121 15.99 15.50 1.75
C SER A 121 14.64 16.15 1.40
N SER A 122 14.08 15.86 0.23
CA SER A 122 12.75 16.35 -0.17
C SER A 122 11.63 15.77 0.68
N LEU A 123 11.86 14.65 1.37
CA LEU A 123 10.92 14.08 2.35
C LEU A 123 11.04 14.73 3.73
N LYS A 124 12.06 15.56 3.98
CA LYS A 124 12.25 16.28 5.24
C LYS A 124 11.75 17.72 5.15
N CYS A 125 10.47 17.88 4.81
CA CYS A 125 9.84 19.17 4.55
C CYS A 125 8.54 19.38 5.35
N ALA A 126 8.30 18.59 6.40
CA ALA A 126 7.05 18.67 7.15
C ALA A 126 6.82 20.04 7.80
N ASP A 127 7.88 20.68 8.29
CA ASP A 127 7.81 22.03 8.89
C ASP A 127 7.52 23.10 7.82
N ASP A 128 8.22 23.04 6.68
CA ASP A 128 8.00 23.96 5.56
C ASP A 128 6.58 23.87 4.98
N LEU A 129 5.99 22.66 4.98
CA LEU A 129 4.61 22.43 4.58
C LEU A 129 3.65 22.99 5.62
N TRP A 130 3.90 22.75 6.91
CA TRP A 130 3.07 23.24 8.01
C TRP A 130 3.07 24.78 8.10
N ASP A 131 4.20 25.44 7.86
CA ASP A 131 4.30 26.90 7.86
C ASP A 131 3.42 27.56 6.79
N LYS A 132 3.06 26.81 5.74
CA LYS A 132 2.19 27.25 4.64
C LYS A 132 0.80 26.64 4.70
N ASP A 133 0.51 25.78 5.68
CA ASP A 133 -0.75 25.06 5.77
C ASP A 133 -1.87 26.01 6.28
N PRO A 134 -3.03 26.08 5.61
CA PRO A 134 -4.16 26.89 6.07
C PRO A 134 -4.68 26.53 7.47
N LEU A 135 -4.42 25.31 7.94
CA LEU A 135 -4.79 24.85 9.29
C LEU A 135 -3.82 25.35 10.36
N ASN A 136 -2.67 25.90 10.00
CA ASN A 136 -1.70 26.41 10.97
C ASN A 136 -2.26 27.67 11.66
N PRO A 137 -2.47 27.65 12.99
CA PRO A 137 -3.04 28.78 13.72
C PRO A 137 -2.08 29.97 13.83
N SER A 138 -0.79 29.79 13.54
CA SER A 138 0.24 30.83 13.63
C SER A 138 1.31 30.62 12.55
N PRO A 139 0.96 30.85 11.26
CA PRO A 139 1.85 30.57 10.16
C PRO A 139 2.99 31.60 10.07
N ASN A 140 4.21 31.12 9.83
CA ASN A 140 5.38 31.98 9.60
C ASN A 140 5.48 32.45 8.15
N ALA A 141 4.79 31.78 7.23
CA ALA A 141 4.74 32.11 5.81
C ALA A 141 3.31 32.46 5.39
N ALA A 142 3.16 33.11 4.24
CA ALA A 142 1.85 33.25 3.63
C ALA A 142 1.29 31.83 3.38
N PRO A 143 0.05 31.52 3.83
CA PRO A 143 -0.57 30.25 3.55
C PRO A 143 -0.53 29.98 2.05
N MET A 144 -0.16 28.76 1.67
CA MET A 144 -0.30 28.35 0.29
C MET A 144 -1.79 28.44 -0.02
N ALA A 145 -2.14 29.26 -1.01
CA ALA A 145 -3.47 29.21 -1.58
C ALA A 145 -3.57 27.87 -2.30
N THR A 146 -3.94 26.81 -1.58
CA THR A 146 -4.36 25.57 -2.21
C THR A 146 -5.74 25.86 -2.80
N PRO A 147 -5.89 25.84 -4.14
CA PRO A 147 -7.22 25.77 -4.71
C PRO A 147 -7.98 24.61 -4.04
N PRO A 148 -9.32 24.67 -3.92
CA PRO A 148 -10.12 23.49 -3.66
C PRO A 148 -9.56 22.30 -4.46
N GLU A 149 -9.49 21.10 -3.88
CA GLU A 149 -8.85 19.95 -4.54
C GLU A 149 -9.40 19.75 -5.97
N ALA A 150 -10.71 19.96 -6.15
CA ALA A 150 -11.38 20.03 -7.45
C ALA A 150 -10.76 21.03 -8.42
N ASP A 151 -10.40 22.23 -7.97
CA ASP A 151 -9.78 23.28 -8.77
C ASP A 151 -8.33 22.95 -9.12
N LEU A 152 -7.56 22.28 -8.25
CA LEU A 152 -6.25 21.71 -8.58
C LEU A 152 -6.39 20.61 -9.65
N PHE A 153 -7.41 19.76 -9.54
CA PHE A 153 -7.70 18.72 -10.53
C PHE A 153 -8.14 19.32 -11.88
N PHE A 154 -8.95 20.39 -11.85
CA PHE A 154 -9.30 21.17 -13.03
C PHE A 154 -8.08 21.92 -13.59
N GLU A 155 -7.20 22.50 -12.76
CA GLU A 155 -6.01 23.20 -13.20
C GLU A 155 -5.03 22.24 -13.89
N PHE A 156 -4.75 21.06 -13.31
CA PHE A 156 -4.01 20.02 -14.02
C PHE A 156 -4.71 19.53 -15.30
N HIS A 157 -6.03 19.66 -15.39
CA HIS A 157 -6.82 19.36 -16.59
C HIS A 157 -6.86 20.50 -17.62
N LEU A 158 -6.75 21.77 -17.17
CA LEU A 158 -6.93 23.00 -17.96
C LEU A 158 -5.60 23.64 -18.37
N GLU A 159 -4.52 23.45 -17.61
CA GLU A 159 -3.13 23.67 -18.05
C GLU A 159 -2.78 22.77 -19.24
N ASP A 160 -3.57 21.73 -19.47
CA ASP A 160 -3.60 21.01 -20.73
C ASP A 160 -4.20 21.93 -21.80
N THR A 161 -3.33 22.42 -22.66
CA THR A 161 -3.66 23.32 -23.75
C THR A 161 -4.57 22.65 -24.79
N ASP A 162 -5.85 22.54 -24.48
CA ASP A 162 -6.93 21.98 -25.32
C ASP A 162 -7.45 23.00 -26.36
N GLY A 163 -6.83 24.18 -26.45
CA GLY A 163 -7.09 25.12 -27.53
C GLY A 163 -6.77 24.50 -28.89
N ARG A 164 -7.59 24.78 -29.91
CA ARG A 164 -7.30 24.43 -31.32
C ARG A 164 -5.91 24.94 -31.71
N ARG A 165 -4.90 24.07 -31.64
CA ARG A 165 -3.53 24.41 -32.04
C ARG A 165 -3.40 24.42 -33.56
N ALA A 166 -2.54 25.30 -34.06
CA ALA A 166 -2.15 25.31 -35.46
C ALA A 166 -1.47 23.98 -35.83
N ARG A 167 -1.53 23.61 -37.13
CA ARG A 167 -1.11 22.30 -37.67
C ARG A 167 0.35 21.92 -37.36
N ASP A 168 1.17 22.87 -36.91
CA ASP A 168 2.62 22.72 -36.71
C ASP A 168 3.08 22.74 -35.24
N GLU A 169 2.15 22.82 -34.27
CA GLU A 169 2.52 22.78 -32.84
C GLU A 169 2.60 21.35 -32.27
N LYS A 170 3.54 21.12 -31.34
CA LYS A 170 3.67 19.85 -30.63
C LYS A 170 2.37 19.54 -29.87
N LEU A 171 1.86 18.31 -30.02
CA LEU A 171 0.72 17.80 -29.24
C LEU A 171 0.94 17.99 -27.73
N SER A 172 -0.13 18.29 -27.00
CA SER A 172 -0.10 18.31 -25.53
C SER A 172 0.21 16.90 -24.96
N PRO A 173 0.72 16.78 -23.73
CA PRO A 173 0.98 15.47 -23.11
C PRO A 173 -0.23 14.53 -23.12
N ARG A 174 -1.45 15.03 -22.85
CA ARG A 174 -2.67 14.22 -22.92
C ARG A 174 -3.06 13.85 -24.33
N LEU A 175 -2.98 14.76 -25.30
CA LEU A 175 -3.24 14.43 -26.70
C LEU A 175 -2.23 13.38 -27.22
N LYS A 176 -0.97 13.43 -26.76
CA LYS A 176 0.00 12.35 -27.03
C LYS A 176 -0.44 11.03 -26.41
N ARG A 177 -0.92 11.01 -25.16
CA ARG A 177 -1.44 9.81 -24.50
C ARG A 177 -2.72 9.27 -25.18
N LEU A 178 -3.63 10.15 -25.57
CA LEU A 178 -4.86 9.78 -26.28
C LEU A 178 -4.55 9.24 -27.67
N ALA A 179 -3.68 9.93 -28.44
CA ALA A 179 -3.22 9.46 -29.74
C ALA A 179 -2.51 8.11 -29.61
N TRP A 180 -1.67 7.93 -28.58
CA TRP A 180 -1.06 6.65 -28.27
C TRP A 180 -2.11 5.55 -28.05
N HIS A 181 -3.16 5.84 -27.27
CA HIS A 181 -4.22 4.87 -26.95
C HIS A 181 -5.07 4.52 -28.18
N VAL A 182 -5.45 5.52 -28.98
CA VAL A 182 -6.16 5.32 -30.25
C VAL A 182 -5.29 4.48 -31.20
N CYS A 183 -4.01 4.82 -31.37
CA CYS A 183 -3.09 4.03 -32.17
C CYS A 183 -2.98 2.59 -31.66
N GLU A 184 -2.87 2.36 -30.36
CA GLU A 184 -2.78 1.02 -29.78
C GLU A 184 -4.06 0.18 -30.03
N ILE A 185 -5.24 0.77 -29.85
CA ILE A 185 -6.53 0.13 -30.15
C ILE A 185 -6.62 -0.22 -31.64
N LEU A 186 -6.25 0.73 -32.49
CA LEU A 186 -6.25 0.57 -33.95
C LEU A 186 -5.28 -0.54 -34.39
N LEU A 187 -4.11 -0.68 -33.77
CA LEU A 187 -3.17 -1.75 -34.10
C LEU A 187 -3.58 -3.12 -33.56
N ARG A 188 -4.21 -3.17 -32.38
CA ARG A 188 -4.62 -4.44 -31.74
C ARG A 188 -5.94 -4.99 -32.28
N TYR A 189 -6.89 -4.11 -32.59
CA TYR A 189 -8.25 -4.48 -32.95
C TYR A 189 -8.68 -3.99 -34.34
N GLY A 190 -7.93 -3.06 -34.95
CA GLY A 190 -8.15 -2.69 -36.34
C GLY A 190 -7.76 -3.86 -37.24
N ALA A 191 -8.65 -4.22 -38.17
CA ALA A 191 -8.51 -5.37 -39.03
C ALA A 191 -7.10 -5.44 -39.68
N PRO A 192 -6.24 -6.38 -39.25
CA PRO A 192 -4.82 -6.43 -39.65
C PRO A 192 -4.62 -6.72 -41.13
N ASP A 193 -5.68 -7.19 -41.82
CA ASP A 193 -5.66 -7.49 -43.24
C ASP A 193 -5.95 -6.31 -44.14
N SER A 194 -6.47 -5.20 -43.60
CA SER A 194 -6.72 -3.97 -44.37
C SER A 194 -5.41 -3.32 -44.84
N THR A 195 -5.41 -2.87 -46.10
CA THR A 195 -4.22 -2.35 -46.77
C THR A 195 -3.71 -1.07 -46.10
N GLU A 196 -4.62 -0.26 -45.56
CA GLU A 196 -4.35 1.00 -44.88
C GLU A 196 -3.62 0.80 -43.55
N PHE A 197 -4.00 -0.23 -42.77
CA PHE A 197 -3.38 -0.51 -41.47
C PHE A 197 -2.00 -1.18 -41.61
N LYS A 198 -1.76 -1.93 -42.69
CA LYS A 198 -0.43 -2.48 -43.01
C LYS A 198 0.61 -1.39 -43.24
N ALA A 199 0.23 -0.25 -43.83
CA ALA A 199 1.12 0.91 -43.98
C ALA A 199 1.45 1.55 -42.63
N LEU A 200 0.45 1.75 -41.78
CA LEU A 200 0.62 2.29 -40.43
C LEU A 200 1.48 1.38 -39.53
N LEU A 201 1.27 0.06 -39.61
CA LEU A 201 2.09 -0.96 -38.94
C LEU A 201 3.56 -0.92 -39.40
N LYS A 202 3.79 -0.69 -40.70
CA LYS A 202 5.14 -0.56 -41.25
C LYS A 202 5.85 0.70 -40.76
N GLU A 203 5.10 1.79 -40.56
CA GLU A 203 5.65 3.06 -40.04
C GLU A 203 5.92 3.00 -38.53
N LEU A 204 5.01 2.44 -37.74
CA LEU A 204 5.10 2.37 -36.28
C LEU A 204 5.91 1.17 -35.77
N GLY A 205 6.22 0.18 -36.62
CA GLY A 205 6.94 -1.02 -36.24
C GLY A 205 6.16 -1.88 -35.24
N THR A 206 6.64 -1.96 -33.99
CA THR A 206 6.02 -2.78 -32.93
C THR A 206 4.90 -2.06 -32.15
N GLY A 207 4.67 -0.76 -32.40
CA GLY A 207 3.59 0.01 -31.76
C GLY A 207 3.93 1.50 -31.59
N PRO A 208 2.97 2.31 -31.09
CA PRO A 208 3.21 3.73 -30.84
C PRO A 208 4.29 3.94 -29.76
N SER A 209 5.13 4.97 -29.95
CA SER A 209 6.23 5.30 -29.05
C SER A 209 5.74 5.56 -27.62
N PRO A 210 6.33 4.97 -26.57
CA PRO A 210 5.90 5.18 -25.20
C PRO A 210 5.88 6.66 -24.80
N VAL A 211 4.83 7.08 -24.09
CA VAL A 211 4.69 8.42 -23.51
C VAL A 211 4.80 8.30 -21.99
N GLU A 212 5.78 8.99 -21.38
CA GLU A 212 5.97 9.03 -19.90
C GLU A 212 5.99 7.63 -19.27
N LEU A 213 6.83 6.74 -19.84
CA LEU A 213 6.93 5.37 -19.38
C LEU A 213 7.38 5.33 -17.91
N ILE A 214 6.52 4.83 -17.03
CA ILE A 214 6.91 4.49 -15.65
C ILE A 214 7.96 3.37 -15.75
N PRO A 215 9.18 3.55 -15.19
CA PRO A 215 10.20 2.52 -15.24
C PRO A 215 9.68 1.20 -14.68
N LEU A 216 9.87 0.12 -15.44
CA LEU A 216 9.45 -1.21 -15.00
C LEU A 216 10.29 -1.62 -13.80
N HIS A 217 9.64 -1.75 -12.66
CA HIS A 217 10.25 -2.23 -11.43
C HIS A 217 9.27 -3.13 -10.68
N LYS A 218 9.82 -4.01 -9.85
CA LYS A 218 9.01 -4.87 -8.98
C LYS A 218 8.81 -4.16 -7.65
N THR A 219 7.58 -3.76 -7.35
CA THR A 219 7.23 -3.25 -6.02
C THR A 219 7.26 -4.39 -5.02
N THR A 220 8.04 -4.23 -3.95
CA THR A 220 7.99 -5.10 -2.78
C THR A 220 6.99 -4.54 -1.78
N GLN A 221 6.25 -5.42 -1.12
CA GLN A 221 5.31 -5.02 -0.08
C GLN A 221 5.62 -5.81 1.19
N VAL A 222 5.62 -5.12 2.33
CA VAL A 222 5.82 -5.74 3.64
C VAL A 222 4.54 -5.53 4.45
N PRO A 223 3.74 -6.59 4.69
CA PRO A 223 2.49 -6.44 5.41
C PRO A 223 2.73 -6.07 6.87
N ALA A 224 1.94 -5.14 7.38
CA ALA A 224 1.82 -4.86 8.79
C ALA A 224 0.96 -5.94 9.47
N ARG A 225 1.12 -6.07 10.79
CA ARG A 225 0.23 -6.89 11.59
C ARG A 225 -1.16 -6.27 11.55
N ALA A 226 -2.16 -7.10 11.26
CA ALA A 226 -3.56 -6.69 11.31
C ALA A 226 -3.91 -6.12 12.69
N MET A 227 -4.67 -5.04 12.68
CA MET A 227 -5.07 -4.30 13.86
C MET A 227 -6.55 -4.51 14.08
N LYS A 228 -6.96 -4.90 15.29
CA LYS A 228 -8.39 -5.00 15.65
C LYS A 228 -8.95 -3.61 15.97
N ILE A 229 -8.89 -2.73 14.97
CA ILE A 229 -9.32 -1.34 15.03
C ILE A 229 -10.32 -1.14 13.90
N LYS A 230 -11.40 -0.40 14.17
CA LYS A 230 -12.39 -0.05 13.16
C LYS A 230 -12.08 1.33 12.62
N GLN A 231 -11.82 1.44 11.32
CA GLN A 231 -11.43 2.69 10.68
C GLN A 231 -12.62 3.62 10.36
N SER A 232 -13.83 3.29 10.80
CA SER A 232 -15.04 4.08 10.50
C SER A 232 -15.15 5.39 11.29
N THR A 233 -14.23 5.66 12.21
CA THR A 233 -14.23 6.87 13.06
C THR A 233 -12.88 7.60 12.99
N THR A 234 -12.88 8.88 13.34
CA THR A 234 -11.67 9.72 13.46
C THR A 234 -10.67 9.09 14.44
N ASP A 235 -11.14 8.70 15.63
CA ASP A 235 -10.31 8.02 16.64
C ASP A 235 -9.73 6.69 16.15
N GLY A 236 -10.51 5.92 15.39
CA GLY A 236 -10.06 4.67 14.79
C GLY A 236 -8.90 4.91 13.81
N ASN A 237 -8.98 5.95 12.99
CA ASN A 237 -7.89 6.32 12.08
C ASN A 237 -6.64 6.78 12.83
N ILE A 238 -6.80 7.56 13.92
CA ILE A 238 -5.68 7.95 14.79
C ILE A 238 -4.98 6.69 15.34
N GLN A 239 -5.75 5.75 15.89
CA GLN A 239 -5.20 4.52 16.45
C GLN A 239 -4.50 3.66 15.39
N VAL A 240 -5.04 3.58 14.17
CA VAL A 240 -4.40 2.87 13.05
C VAL A 240 -3.03 3.48 12.75
N VAL A 241 -2.97 4.80 12.54
CA VAL A 241 -1.71 5.51 12.24
C VAL A 241 -0.70 5.34 13.37
N ASP A 242 -1.12 5.48 14.62
CA ASP A 242 -0.24 5.26 15.79
C ASP A 242 0.29 3.82 15.87
N GLN A 243 -0.56 2.82 15.61
CA GLN A 243 -0.13 1.43 15.55
C GLN A 243 0.84 1.18 14.39
N LEU A 244 0.68 1.85 13.24
CA LEU A 244 1.63 1.76 12.14
C LEU A 244 2.99 2.37 12.49
N HIS A 245 3.02 3.50 13.19
CA HIS A 245 4.25 4.08 13.71
C HIS A 245 4.96 3.13 14.69
N ILE A 246 4.22 2.56 15.64
CA ILE A 246 4.75 1.59 16.62
C ILE A 246 5.31 0.34 15.93
N GLN A 247 4.56 -0.24 15.00
CA GLN A 247 4.98 -1.42 14.25
C GLN A 247 6.18 -1.11 13.34
N GLY A 248 6.24 0.09 12.77
CA GLY A 248 7.31 0.57 11.92
C GLY A 248 8.55 1.02 12.68
N GLY A 249 8.48 1.22 14.00
CA GLY A 249 9.62 1.67 14.80
C GLY A 249 9.97 3.12 14.56
N ILE A 250 8.97 3.99 14.48
CA ILE A 250 9.17 5.42 14.28
C ILE A 250 8.33 6.20 15.30
N GLY A 251 8.79 7.39 15.65
CA GLY A 251 8.11 8.26 16.61
C GLY A 251 8.89 9.54 16.86
N GLU A 252 8.38 10.39 17.75
CA GLU A 252 9.07 11.60 18.17
C GLU A 252 9.85 11.33 19.48
N PRO A 253 11.08 11.83 19.64
CA PRO A 253 11.92 11.56 20.81
C PRO A 253 11.28 11.93 22.16
N ASP A 254 10.42 12.93 22.18
CA ASP A 254 9.76 13.43 23.39
C ASP A 254 8.55 12.58 23.82
N GLU A 255 8.12 11.61 23.00
CA GLU A 255 7.02 10.72 23.35
C GLU A 255 7.46 9.59 24.29
N LYS A 256 6.61 9.27 25.27
CA LYS A 256 6.85 8.15 26.20
C LYS A 256 6.97 6.79 25.52
N SER A 257 6.38 6.63 24.33
CA SER A 257 6.44 5.38 23.55
C SER A 257 7.75 5.23 22.77
N PHE A 258 8.54 6.28 22.61
CA PHE A 258 9.77 6.26 21.82
C PHE A 258 10.87 5.46 22.52
N ARG A 259 11.46 4.51 21.80
CA ARG A 259 12.53 3.65 22.31
C ARG A 259 13.85 4.01 21.64
N ALA A 260 14.71 4.74 22.35
CA ALA A 260 16.03 5.10 21.84
C ALA A 260 16.84 3.87 21.37
N GLY A 261 17.38 3.93 20.15
CA GLY A 261 18.11 2.84 19.49
C GLY A 261 17.22 1.83 18.76
N GLU A 262 15.98 1.67 19.20
CA GLU A 262 14.97 0.84 18.54
C GLU A 262 14.17 1.62 17.49
N ASP A 263 13.84 2.88 17.77
CA ASP A 263 12.98 3.70 16.94
C ASP A 263 13.77 4.80 16.23
N THR A 264 13.24 5.27 15.10
CA THR A 264 13.82 6.37 14.31
C THR A 264 12.98 7.63 14.50
N ASP A 265 13.68 8.73 14.76
CA ASP A 265 13.07 10.05 14.89
C ASP A 265 12.46 10.49 13.55
N MET A 266 11.15 10.74 13.57
CA MET A 266 10.39 11.17 12.39
C MET A 266 10.17 12.68 12.32
N THR A 267 10.70 13.47 13.26
CA THR A 267 10.53 14.93 13.28
C THR A 267 11.08 15.58 11.99
N GLY A 268 10.30 16.47 11.41
CA GLY A 268 10.57 17.13 10.13
C GLY A 268 10.29 16.28 8.89
N TRP A 269 10.01 14.98 9.03
CA TRP A 269 9.76 14.09 7.89
C TRP A 269 8.28 14.01 7.52
N VAL A 270 8.00 13.88 6.23
CA VAL A 270 6.71 13.46 5.71
C VAL A 270 6.68 11.96 5.45
N LEU A 271 5.51 11.37 5.67
CA LEU A 271 5.21 9.98 5.39
C LEU A 271 4.06 9.92 4.38
N ILE A 272 4.21 9.07 3.38
CA ILE A 272 3.20 8.89 2.35
C ILE A 272 2.18 7.85 2.81
N PHE A 273 0.89 8.21 2.72
CA PHE A 273 -0.21 7.30 3.03
C PHE A 273 -1.13 7.14 1.81
N HIS A 274 -1.59 5.93 1.60
CA HIS A 274 -2.56 5.55 0.59
C HIS A 274 -3.78 4.90 1.23
N GLY A 275 -4.92 5.03 0.55
CA GLY A 275 -6.18 4.43 0.93
C GLY A 275 -7.27 4.82 -0.07
N ASP A 276 -8.51 4.52 0.28
CA ASP A 276 -9.68 5.02 -0.44
C ASP A 276 -9.98 6.49 -0.09
N LEU A 277 -10.99 7.07 -0.75
CA LEU A 277 -11.38 8.46 -0.53
C LEU A 277 -11.86 8.69 0.92
N LEU A 278 -12.59 7.73 1.50
CA LEU A 278 -13.09 7.86 2.86
C LEU A 278 -11.93 7.90 3.88
N THR A 279 -10.89 7.10 3.66
CA THR A 279 -9.66 7.14 4.46
C THR A 279 -9.04 8.54 4.46
N LYS A 280 -8.96 9.17 3.28
CA LYS A 280 -8.48 10.55 3.14
C LYS A 280 -9.30 11.52 3.97
N GLU A 281 -10.61 11.55 3.76
CA GLU A 281 -11.51 12.48 4.46
C GLU A 281 -11.40 12.34 5.99
N ARG A 282 -11.20 11.11 6.47
CA ARG A 282 -10.99 10.86 7.90
C ARG A 282 -9.65 11.42 8.38
N LEU A 283 -8.56 11.21 7.64
CA LEU A 283 -7.26 11.77 7.99
C LEU A 283 -7.27 13.31 7.94
N ASP A 284 -7.93 13.91 6.96
CA ASP A 284 -8.11 15.36 6.88
C ASP A 284 -8.91 15.89 8.07
N SER A 285 -9.96 15.17 8.49
CA SER A 285 -10.73 15.50 9.71
C SER A 285 -9.88 15.37 10.99
N VAL A 286 -8.96 14.41 11.05
CA VAL A 286 -7.99 14.30 12.15
C VAL A 286 -7.07 15.52 12.15
N ARG A 287 -6.45 15.86 11.02
CA ARG A 287 -5.54 17.01 10.90
C ARG A 287 -6.24 18.31 11.31
N ALA A 288 -7.46 18.54 10.83
CA ALA A 288 -8.24 19.72 11.18
C ALA A 288 -8.57 19.79 12.69
N SER A 289 -8.92 18.66 13.31
CA SER A 289 -9.25 18.64 14.75
C SER A 289 -8.02 18.75 15.66
N ARG A 290 -6.84 18.37 15.16
CA ARG A 290 -5.58 18.34 15.93
C ARG A 290 -4.59 19.44 15.58
N ALA A 291 -4.97 20.40 14.73
CA ALA A 291 -4.10 21.48 14.24
C ALA A 291 -3.43 22.31 15.36
N ILE A 292 -4.05 22.40 16.54
CA ILE A 292 -3.55 23.18 17.70
C ILE A 292 -2.59 22.40 18.61
N GLU A 293 -2.36 21.11 18.34
CA GLU A 293 -1.50 20.27 19.18
C GLU A 293 -0.05 20.74 19.13
N HIS A 294 0.71 20.47 20.20
CA HIS A 294 2.07 20.99 20.33
C HIS A 294 3.09 20.30 19.42
N SER A 295 2.97 18.98 19.19
CA SER A 295 3.95 18.21 18.42
C SER A 295 3.50 17.94 16.98
N GLN A 296 4.46 17.73 16.08
CA GLN A 296 4.21 17.48 14.66
C GLN A 296 3.38 16.20 14.48
N LYS A 297 3.76 15.12 15.16
CA LYS A 297 3.05 13.86 15.11
C LYS A 297 1.63 13.99 15.66
N ALA A 298 1.46 14.72 16.77
CA ALA A 298 0.13 14.97 17.35
C ALA A 298 -0.78 15.76 16.41
N ARG A 299 -0.24 16.73 15.65
CA ARG A 299 -0.98 17.46 14.61
C ARG A 299 -1.27 16.63 13.35
N PHE A 300 -0.68 15.44 13.22
CA PHE A 300 -0.74 14.62 12.00
C PHE A 300 -0.18 15.36 10.77
N GLN A 301 0.66 16.38 10.96
CA GLN A 301 1.18 17.22 9.86
C GLN A 301 2.15 16.46 8.94
N HIS A 302 2.74 15.37 9.43
CA HIS A 302 3.67 14.55 8.65
C HIS A 302 2.99 13.70 7.58
N ILE A 303 1.66 13.59 7.58
CA ILE A 303 0.94 12.73 6.65
C ILE A 303 0.70 13.45 5.33
N ILE A 304 1.21 12.85 4.25
CA ILE A 304 0.86 13.22 2.87
C ILE A 304 0.04 12.09 2.28
N PHE A 305 -1.25 12.35 2.12
CA PHE A 305 -2.16 11.36 1.53
C PHE A 305 -2.09 11.42 0.00
N VAL A 306 -1.85 10.27 -0.62
CA VAL A 306 -1.82 10.11 -2.08
C VAL A 306 -2.94 9.15 -2.48
N PRO A 307 -4.04 9.65 -3.09
CA PRO A 307 -5.16 8.81 -3.49
C PRO A 307 -4.72 7.81 -4.57
N GLY A 308 -5.30 6.61 -4.54
CA GLY A 308 -5.08 5.64 -5.61
C GLY A 308 -5.60 6.18 -6.96
N LEU A 309 -4.86 5.92 -8.05
CA LEU A 309 -5.24 6.36 -9.41
C LEU A 309 -6.66 5.91 -9.82
N PHE A 310 -7.12 4.78 -9.29
CA PHE A 310 -8.50 4.32 -9.49
C PHE A 310 -9.52 5.28 -8.84
N HIS A 311 -9.34 5.61 -7.56
CA HIS A 311 -10.21 6.56 -6.86
C HIS A 311 -10.15 7.95 -7.50
N TYR A 312 -8.97 8.36 -7.96
CA TYR A 312 -8.78 9.56 -8.77
C TYR A 312 -9.67 9.54 -10.03
N LYS A 313 -9.58 8.47 -10.84
CA LYS A 313 -10.39 8.35 -12.07
C LYS A 313 -11.89 8.27 -11.81
N MET A 314 -12.32 7.60 -10.73
CA MET A 314 -13.73 7.52 -10.33
C MET A 314 -14.26 8.89 -9.91
N ALA A 315 -13.53 9.63 -9.07
CA ALA A 315 -13.93 10.97 -8.64
C ALA A 315 -14.03 11.95 -9.83
N CYS A 316 -13.12 11.85 -10.80
CA CYS A 316 -13.20 12.64 -12.03
C CYS A 316 -14.37 12.25 -12.95
N ALA A 317 -14.86 11.01 -12.88
CA ALA A 317 -16.00 10.57 -13.70
C ALA A 317 -17.34 11.09 -13.16
N ASP A 318 -17.48 11.24 -11.84
CA ASP A 318 -18.67 11.84 -11.22
C ASP A 318 -18.65 13.38 -11.24
N ALA A 319 -17.49 13.99 -11.49
CA ALA A 319 -17.33 15.45 -11.60
C ALA A 319 -17.59 16.01 -13.02
N LEU A 320 -17.89 15.15 -14.00
CA LEU A 320 -18.28 15.49 -15.38
C LEU A 320 -19.78 15.25 -15.59
#